data_AF-A0A7Y8TGY4-F1
#
_entry.id   AF-A0A7Y8TGY4-F1
#
_cell.length_a   1.000
_cell.length_b   1.000
_cell.length_c   1.000
_cell.angle_alpha   90.00
_cell.angle_beta   90.00
_cell.angle_gamma   90.00
#
_symmetry.space_group_name_H-M   'P 1'
#
loop_
_entity.id
_entity.type
_entity.pdbx_description
1 polymer ?
#
loop_
_entity_poly.entity_id
_entity_poly.type
_entity_poly.pdbx_seq_one_letter_code
_entity_poly.pdbx_strand_id
1 'polypeptide(L)' 'MIPRCGIAKPVLLEKDVSLGEGVKVLQGISIGGNSVIGAGSVVIKSISVNVITVGNRCKVIKNLGDREKNKYCHYGWLLF' A
#
# COMPACT_ATOMS: atom_id res chain seq x y z
N MET A 1 36.31 11.98 1.50
CA MET A 1 34.93 12.14 0.98
C MET A 1 34.01 11.28 1.82
N ILE A 2 33.15 11.90 2.61
CA ILE A 2 32.07 11.18 3.33
C ILE A 2 31.01 10.85 2.26
N PRO A 3 30.54 9.60 2.12
CA PRO A 3 29.46 9.32 1.20
C PRO A 3 28.27 10.16 1.67
N ARG A 4 27.72 10.97 0.78
CA ARG A 4 26.49 11.74 1.00
C ARG A 4 25.31 10.76 1.01
N CYS A 5 25.35 9.78 1.92
CA CYS A 5 24.33 8.79 2.14
C CYS A 5 23.15 9.53 2.77
N GLY A 6 22.23 9.99 1.94
CA GLY A 6 20.98 10.57 2.42
C GLY A 6 20.26 9.52 3.26
N ILE A 7 19.98 9.85 4.52
CA ILE A 7 19.20 8.99 5.41
C ILE A 7 17.86 8.68 4.75
N ALA A 8 17.61 7.40 4.51
CA ALA A 8 16.32 6.95 4.03
C ALA A 8 15.26 7.25 5.08
N LYS A 9 14.19 7.96 4.67
CA LYS A 9 13.07 8.24 5.57
C LYS A 9 12.29 6.95 5.82
N PRO A 10 11.86 6.67 7.06
CA PRO A 10 11.09 5.47 7.36
C PRO A 10 9.77 5.46 6.58
N VAL A 11 9.29 4.26 6.26
CA VAL A 11 7.94 4.04 5.73
C VAL A 11 7.04 3.71 6.92
N LEU A 12 5.95 4.47 7.07
CA LEU A 12 4.99 4.27 8.16
C LEU A 12 3.84 3.39 7.66
N LEU A 13 3.69 2.22 8.27
CA LEU A 13 2.57 1.31 8.04
C LEU A 13 1.63 1.39 9.25
N GLU A 14 0.38 1.74 9.02
CA GLU A 14 -0.66 1.67 10.04
C GLU A 14 -1.20 0.23 10.22
N LYS A 15 -2.16 0.05 11.13
CA LYS A 15 -2.71 -1.27 11.49
C LYS A 15 -3.54 -1.87 10.34
N ASP A 16 -3.48 -3.19 10.19
CA ASP A 16 -4.29 -3.98 9.24
C ASP A 16 -4.04 -3.61 7.76
N VAL A 17 -2.80 -3.22 7.42
CA VAL A 17 -2.38 -2.98 6.03
C VAL A 17 -2.02 -4.30 5.35
N SER A 18 -2.63 -4.56 4.19
CA SER A 18 -2.34 -5.74 3.38
C SER A 18 -1.50 -5.36 2.16
N LEU A 19 -0.34 -5.98 2.01
CA LEU A 19 0.57 -5.79 0.88
C LEU A 19 0.56 -7.05 0.00
N GLY A 20 0.26 -6.88 -1.29
CA GLY A 20 0.41 -7.93 -2.29
C GLY A 20 1.87 -8.21 -2.63
N GLU A 21 2.10 -9.25 -3.42
CA GLU A 21 3.43 -9.65 -3.87
C GLU A 21 4.07 -8.60 -4.79
N GLY A 22 5.37 -8.37 -4.67
CA GLY A 22 6.12 -7.47 -5.56
C GLY A 22 5.81 -5.98 -5.40
N VAL A 23 5.17 -5.58 -4.30
CA VAL A 23 4.90 -4.18 -3.97
C VAL A 23 6.19 -3.43 -3.64
N LYS A 24 6.34 -2.22 -4.20
CA LYS A 24 7.47 -1.32 -3.94
C LYS A 24 6.97 -0.04 -3.29
N VAL A 25 7.51 0.31 -2.13
CA VAL A 25 7.14 1.54 -1.39
C VAL A 25 8.33 2.49 -1.35
N LEU A 26 8.12 3.74 -1.75
CA LEU A 26 9.17 4.76 -1.63
C LEU A 26 9.34 5.22 -0.17
N GLN A 27 10.57 5.58 0.17
CA GLN A 27 10.95 6.09 1.49
C GLN A 27 10.17 7.36 1.88
N GLY A 28 9.80 7.48 3.16
CA GLY A 28 9.11 8.66 3.70
C GLY A 28 7.62 8.74 3.40
N ILE A 29 7.00 7.62 3.05
CA ILE A 29 5.57 7.50 2.76
C ILE A 29 4.85 6.87 3.96
N SER A 30 3.62 7.36 4.21
CA SER A 30 2.70 6.75 5.18
C SER A 30 1.58 6.01 4.45
N ILE A 31 1.27 4.80 4.91
CA ILE A 31 0.16 3.98 4.44
C ILE A 31 -0.86 3.87 5.55
N GLY A 32 -2.05 4.44 5.32
CA GLY A 32 -3.17 4.43 6.25
C GLY A 32 -3.69 3.02 6.52
N GLY A 33 -4.26 2.82 7.70
CA GLY A 33 -4.68 1.52 8.20
C GLY A 33 -5.85 0.95 7.40
N ASN A 34 -6.03 -0.37 7.48
CA ASN A 34 -7.05 -1.10 6.70
C ASN A 34 -6.95 -0.86 5.18
N SER A 35 -5.77 -0.50 4.68
CA SER A 35 -5.53 -0.30 3.25
C SER A 35 -4.99 -1.57 2.62
N VAL A 36 -5.39 -1.82 1.37
CA VAL A 36 -4.96 -2.97 0.59
C VAL A 36 -4.19 -2.49 -0.62
N ILE A 37 -2.95 -2.96 -0.77
CA ILE A 37 -2.09 -2.68 -1.91
C ILE A 37 -1.99 -3.94 -2.76
N GLY A 38 -2.47 -3.88 -4.00
CA GLY A 38 -2.43 -5.03 -4.91
C GLY A 38 -1.01 -5.41 -5.33
N ALA A 39 -0.83 -6.63 -5.84
CA ALA A 39 0.45 -7.13 -6.32
C ALA A 39 1.02 -6.25 -7.46
N GLY A 40 2.35 -6.14 -7.53
CA GLY A 40 3.07 -5.35 -8.53
C GLY A 40 2.88 -3.83 -8.44
N SER A 41 2.34 -3.32 -7.33
CA SER A 41 2.07 -1.88 -7.16
C SER A 41 3.31 -1.10 -6.73
N VAL A 42 3.41 0.15 -7.19
CA VAL A 42 4.48 1.08 -6.79
C VAL A 42 3.87 2.29 -6.09
N VAL A 43 4.12 2.39 -4.78
CA VAL A 43 3.61 3.45 -3.91
C VAL A 43 4.55 4.65 -3.96
N ILE A 44 4.13 5.69 -4.66
CA ILE A 44 4.86 6.96 -4.83
C ILE A 44 4.31 8.11 -3.99
N LYS A 45 3.13 7.93 -3.37
CA LYS A 45 2.44 8.96 -2.58
C LYS A 45 1.83 8.31 -1.34
N SER A 46 1.66 9.11 -0.30
CA SER A 46 0.95 8.69 0.92
C SER A 46 -0.47 8.23 0.61
N ILE A 47 -0.87 7.17 1.30
CA ILE A 47 -2.14 6.47 1.09
C ILE A 47 -3.04 6.77 2.30
N SER A 48 -4.28 7.18 2.04
CA SER A 48 -5.29 7.41 3.08
C SER A 48 -5.76 6.11 3.73
N VAL A 49 -6.41 6.19 4.90
CA VAL A 49 -6.99 5.03 5.60
C VAL A 49 -8.14 4.43 4.77
N ASN A 50 -8.35 3.11 4.85
CA ASN A 50 -9.45 2.39 4.19
C ASN A 50 -9.47 2.53 2.65
N VAL A 51 -8.33 2.38 1.97
CA VAL A 51 -8.31 2.45 0.50
C VAL A 51 -7.69 1.22 -0.14
N ILE A 52 -8.19 0.86 -1.33
CA ILE A 52 -7.55 -0.13 -2.21
C ILE A 52 -6.79 0.62 -3.28
N THR A 53 -5.48 0.37 -3.34
CA THR A 53 -4.63 0.88 -4.41
C THR A 53 -4.01 -0.29 -5.17
N VAL A 54 -3.95 -0.18 -6.50
CA VAL A 54 -3.16 -1.13 -7.28
C VAL A 54 -2.41 -0.41 -8.40
N GLY A 55 -1.44 -1.12 -8.97
CA GLY A 55 -0.74 -0.76 -10.19
C GLY A 55 0.48 0.13 -9.99
N ASN A 56 1.19 0.33 -11.09
CA ASN A 56 2.38 1.17 -11.14
C ASN A 56 1.95 2.65 -11.22
N ARG A 57 2.29 3.43 -10.19
CA ARG A 57 1.68 4.72 -9.78
C ARG A 57 0.38 4.57 -8.96
N CYS A 58 0.40 3.70 -7.94
CA CYS A 58 -0.65 3.47 -6.93
C CYS A 58 -1.90 4.33 -7.11
N LYS A 59 -2.78 3.89 -8.02
CA LYS A 59 -4.07 4.57 -8.23
C LYS A 59 -5.04 3.98 -7.22
N VAL A 60 -5.74 4.86 -6.50
CA VAL A 60 -6.85 4.45 -5.65
C VAL A 60 -7.96 3.95 -6.58
N ILE A 61 -8.24 2.65 -6.54
CA ILE A 61 -9.35 2.07 -7.30
C ILE A 61 -10.65 2.34 -6.54
N LYS A 62 -10.64 2.18 -5.22
CA LYS A 62 -11.83 2.32 -4.37
C LYS A 62 -11.45 2.79 -2.97
N ASN A 63 -12.31 3.61 -2.39
CA ASN A 63 -12.37 3.83 -0.96
C ASN A 63 -13.22 2.69 -0.37
N LEU A 64 -12.71 1.96 0.62
CA LEU A 64 -13.52 1.06 1.42
C LEU A 64 -14.49 1.91 2.25
N GLY A 65 -15.70 2.12 1.74
CA GLY A 65 -16.84 2.35 2.61
C GLY A 65 -17.10 1.08 3.43
N ASP A 66 -17.63 1.23 4.64
CA ASP A 66 -17.73 0.21 5.71
C ASP A 66 -18.39 -1.14 5.36
N ARG A 67 -18.88 -1.34 4.12
CA ARG A 67 -19.67 -2.51 3.69
C ARG A 67 -18.94 -3.57 2.86
N GLU A 68 -17.70 -3.37 2.41
CA GLU A 68 -17.02 -4.34 1.48
C GLU A 68 -15.76 -5.01 2.05
N LYS A 69 -15.63 -5.15 3.38
CA LYS A 69 -14.47 -5.79 4.02
C LYS A 69 -14.32 -7.30 3.70
N ASN A 70 -15.41 -7.98 3.40
CA ASN A 70 -15.45 -9.45 3.41
C ASN A 70 -15.28 -10.13 2.04
N LYS A 71 -15.18 -9.37 0.94
CA LYS A 71 -14.94 -9.97 -0.39
C LYS A 71 -13.45 -10.25 -0.59
N TYR A 72 -12.59 -9.26 -0.36
CA TYR A 72 -11.19 -9.34 -0.79
C TYR A 72 -10.29 -10.20 0.12
N CYS A 73 -10.61 -10.34 1.41
CA CYS A 73 -9.90 -11.26 2.30
C CYS A 73 -10.12 -12.73 1.88
N HIS A 74 -11.31 -13.06 1.35
CA HIS A 74 -11.63 -14.37 0.81
C HIS A 74 -11.12 -14.61 -0.62
N TYR A 75 -10.92 -13.56 -1.43
CA TYR A 75 -10.35 -13.66 -2.79
C TYR A 75 -8.82 -13.55 -2.84
N GLY A 76 -8.13 -13.51 -1.68
CA GLY A 76 -6.66 -13.53 -1.60
C GLY A 76 -6.00 -14.76 -2.24
N TRP A 77 -6.80 -15.75 -2.66
CA TRP A 77 -6.37 -16.96 -3.37
C TRP A 77 -6.66 -16.98 -4.88
N LEU A 78 -7.39 -15.99 -5.42
CA LEU A 78 -7.87 -15.99 -6.81
C LEU A 78 -7.23 -14.92 -7.71
N LEU A 79 -6.27 -14.18 -7.15
CA LEU A 79 -5.58 -13.06 -7.82
C LEU A 79 -4.04 -13.25 -7.88
N PHE A 80 -3.58 -14.50 -7.75
CA PHE A 80 -2.24 -14.90 -8.22
C PHE A 80 -2.26 -15.14 -9.72
#